data_AF-A0A286FR07-F1
#
_entry.id   AF-A0A286FR07-F1
#
_cell.length_a   1.000
_cell.length_b   1.000
_cell.length_c   1.000
_cell.angle_alpha   90.00
_cell.angle_beta   90.00
_cell.angle_gamma   90.00
#
_symmetry.space_group_name_H-M   'P 1'
#
loop_
_entity.id
_entity.type
_entity.pdbx_description
1 polymer ?
#
loop_
_entity_poly.entity_id
_entity_poly.type
_entity_poly.pdbx_seq_one_letter_code
_entity_poly.pdbx_strand_id
1 'polypeptide(L)' 'METVNSTTGERPARTTEEAVERLRAALHEVGIVLPSLRIDPVTGSDGQPYALVDLGRCNLGVASRLAAALRRSGGDA' A
#
# COMPACT_ATOMS: atom_id res chain seq x y z
N MET A 1 23.15 -22.35 13.85
CA MET A 1 22.55 -21.10 14.37
C MET A 1 22.15 -20.29 13.15
N GLU A 2 21.03 -20.67 12.54
CA GLU A 2 20.55 -20.05 11.30
C GLU A 2 19.68 -18.86 11.70
N THR A 3 20.23 -17.65 11.52
CA THR A 3 19.49 -16.41 11.71
C THR A 3 18.55 -16.24 10.52
N VAL A 4 17.32 -16.71 10.69
CA VAL A 4 16.20 -16.37 9.80
C VAL A 4 15.96 -14.87 9.88
N ASN A 5 16.63 -14.11 9.00
CA ASN A 5 16.29 -12.71 8.78
C ASN A 5 14.91 -12.67 8.10
N SER A 6 13.88 -12.80 8.92
CA SER A 6 12.49 -12.73 8.51
C SER A 6 12.19 -11.26 8.21
N THR A 7 12.61 -10.77 7.04
CA THR A 7 12.09 -9.53 6.47
C THR A 7 10.60 -9.77 6.22
N THR A 8 9.81 -9.56 7.26
CA THR A 8 8.35 -9.69 7.24
C THR A 8 7.71 -8.64 6.32
N GLY A 9 8.49 -7.67 5.83
CA GLY A 9 8.05 -6.59 4.94
C GLY A 9 7.96 -6.92 3.44
N GLU A 10 8.51 -8.03 2.94
CA GLU A 10 8.66 -8.24 1.49
C GLU A 10 7.72 -9.30 0.89
N ARG A 11 6.98 -10.01 1.75
CA ARG A 11 6.02 -11.02 1.26
C ARG A 11 4.75 -10.31 0.77
N PRO A 12 4.30 -10.59 -0.47
CA PRO A 12 3.08 -10.01 -0.99
C PRO A 12 1.91 -10.35 -0.05
N ALA A 13 0.97 -9.40 0.07
CA ALA A 13 -0.26 -9.63 0.81
C ALA A 13 -0.99 -10.85 0.23
N ARG A 14 -1.62 -11.65 1.11
CA ARG A 14 -2.33 -12.87 0.71
C ARG A 14 -3.78 -12.62 0.32
N THR A 15 -4.33 -11.46 0.72
CA THR A 15 -5.65 -10.98 0.33
C THR A 15 -5.60 -9.46 0.10
N THR A 16 -6.61 -8.91 -0.55
CA THR A 16 -6.71 -7.47 -0.77
C THR A 16 -6.99 -6.72 0.53
N GLU A 17 -7.74 -7.30 1.48
CA GLU A 17 -7.94 -6.74 2.82
C GLU A 17 -6.62 -6.60 3.58
N GLU A 18 -5.79 -7.63 3.57
CA GLU A 18 -4.45 -7.58 4.17
C GLU A 18 -3.59 -6.50 3.51
N ALA A 19 -3.67 -6.36 2.18
CA ALA A 19 -2.96 -5.31 1.46
C ALA A 19 -3.40 -3.91 1.89
N VAL A 20 -4.72 -3.69 2.01
CA VAL A 20 -5.31 -2.42 2.44
C VAL A 20 -4.92 -2.08 3.87
N GLU A 21 -4.99 -3.05 4.79
CA GLU A 21 -4.66 -2.82 6.21
C GLU A 21 -3.16 -2.50 6.37
N ARG A 22 -2.28 -3.26 5.72
CA ARG A 22 -0.84 -2.97 5.74
C ARG A 22 -0.53 -1.61 5.16
N LEU A 23 -1.16 -1.23 4.04
CA LEU A 23 -0.98 0.07 3.44
C LEU A 23 -1.52 1.20 4.33
N ARG A 24 -2.69 1.00 4.95
CA ARG A 24 -3.28 1.95 5.91
C ARG A 24 -2.35 2.18 7.10
N ALA A 25 -1.81 1.12 7.68
CA ALA A 25 -0.86 1.20 8.78
C ALA A 25 0.40 1.98 8.39
N ALA A 26 1.03 1.63 7.27
CA ALA A 26 2.24 2.30 6.79
C ALA A 26 2.02 3.80 6.51
N LEU A 27 0.87 4.15 5.90
CA LEU A 27 0.50 5.55 5.69
C LEU A 27 0.30 6.30 7.00
N HIS A 28 -0.34 5.65 7.99
CA HIS A 28 -0.55 6.24 9.30
C HIS A 28 0.76 6.49 10.05
N GLU A 29 1.73 5.58 9.95
CA GLU A 29 3.07 5.74 10.55
C GLU A 29 3.81 6.97 10.01
N VAL A 30 3.62 7.30 8.72
CA VAL A 30 4.18 8.52 8.12
C VAL A 30 3.28 9.74 8.28
N GLY A 31 2.15 9.62 9.00
CA GLY A 31 1.19 10.69 9.29
C GLY A 31 0.31 11.10 8.11
N ILE A 32 0.04 10.17 7.19
CA ILE A 32 -0.87 10.33 6.06
C ILE A 32 -2.16 9.55 6.34
N VAL A 33 -3.31 10.20 6.14
CA VAL A 33 -4.62 9.55 6.20
C VAL A 33 -5.30 9.68 4.84
N LEU A 34 -5.62 8.54 4.23
CA LEU A 34 -6.42 8.46 3.01
C LEU A 34 -7.82 7.95 3.36
N PRO A 35 -8.81 8.84 3.54
CA PRO A 35 -10.18 8.43 3.88
C PRO A 35 -10.86 7.66 2.74
N SER A 36 -10.37 7.80 1.52
CA SER A 36 -10.86 7.09 0.34
C SER A 36 -10.22 5.72 0.12
N LEU A 37 -9.22 5.33 0.92
CA LEU A 37 -8.54 4.04 0.76
C LEU A 37 -9.53 2.88 0.98
N ARG A 38 -9.81 2.14 -0.09
CA ARG A 38 -10.83 1.07 -0.11
C ARG A 38 -10.44 -0.06 -1.06
N ILE A 39 -11.16 -1.17 -0.94
CA ILE A 39 -11.14 -2.24 -1.94
C ILE A 39 -12.09 -1.85 -3.06
N ASP A 40 -11.60 -1.95 -4.29
CA ASP A 40 -12.37 -1.71 -5.51
C ASP A 40 -12.54 -3.04 -6.29
N PRO A 41 -13.73 -3.66 -6.24
CA PRO A 41 -13.99 -4.87 -6.99
C PRO A 41 -14.15 -4.52 -8.47
N VAL A 42 -13.30 -5.11 -9.30
CA VAL A 42 -13.30 -4.90 -10.75
C VAL A 42 -13.43 -6.23 -11.48
N THR A 43 -13.93 -6.16 -12.72
CA THR A 43 -14.01 -7.32 -13.61
C THR A 43 -13.01 -7.12 -14.74
N GLY A 44 -12.13 -8.10 -14.93
CA GLY A 44 -11.13 -8.09 -16.00
C GLY A 44 -11.74 -8.20 -17.38
N SER A 45 -10.95 -7.89 -18.40
CA SER A 45 -11.36 -8.08 -19.80
C SER A 45 -11.58 -9.55 -20.16
N ASP A 46 -10.97 -10.45 -19.40
CA ASP A 46 -11.17 -11.90 -19.40
C ASP A 46 -12.46 -12.35 -18.65
N GLY A 47 -13.18 -11.42 -18.04
CA GLY A 47 -14.43 -11.68 -17.30
C GLY A 47 -14.24 -12.19 -15.88
N GLN A 48 -13.01 -12.39 -15.39
CA GLN A 48 -12.77 -12.83 -14.03
C GLN A 48 -12.81 -11.64 -13.05
N PRO A 49 -13.46 -11.79 -11.89
CA PRO A 49 -13.44 -10.76 -10.86
C PRO A 49 -12.07 -10.73 -10.17
N TYR A 50 -11.55 -9.53 -9.94
CA TYR A 50 -10.39 -9.30 -9.09
C TYR A 50 -10.57 -8.02 -8.29
N ALA A 51 -9.88 -7.92 -7.15
CA ALA A 51 -10.01 -6.79 -6.24
C ALA A 51 -8.76 -5.90 -6.33
N LEU A 52 -8.96 -4.63 -6.68
CA LEU A 52 -7.94 -3.60 -6.65
C LEU A 52 -7.95 -2.86 -5.32
N VAL A 53 -6.84 -2.19 -5.02
CA VAL A 53 -6.77 -1.21 -3.92
C VAL A 53 -6.95 0.17 -4.53
N ASP A 54 -8.08 0.82 -4.24
CA ASP A 54 -8.33 2.21 -4.63
C ASP A 54 -7.77 3.15 -3.57
N LEU A 55 -6.79 3.96 -3.96
CA LEU A 55 -6.14 4.97 -3.10
C LEU A 55 -6.96 6.26 -3.00
N GLY A 56 -7.90 6.48 -3.92
CA GLY A 56 -8.70 7.68 -4.06
C GLY A 56 -7.89 8.94 -4.43
N ARG A 57 -8.53 10.10 -4.27
CA ARG A 57 -7.91 11.39 -4.53
C ARG A 57 -7.21 11.89 -3.27
N CYS A 58 -5.95 12.31 -3.41
CA CYS A 58 -5.21 12.98 -2.35
C CYS A 58 -4.99 14.47 -2.68
N ASN A 59 -4.87 15.31 -1.65
CA ASN A 59 -4.52 16.72 -1.83
C ASN A 59 -3.01 16.89 -2.06
N LEU A 60 -2.58 18.07 -2.51
CA LEU A 60 -1.17 18.39 -2.80
C LEU A 60 -0.22 18.08 -1.63
N GLY A 61 -0.62 18.39 -0.39
CA GLY A 61 0.17 18.15 0.80
C GLY A 61 0.37 16.65 1.06
N VAL A 62 -0.71 15.87 0.95
CA VAL A 62 -0.64 14.40 1.05
C VAL A 62 0.20 13.81 -0.08
N ALA A 63 0.01 14.26 -1.32
CA ALA A 63 0.80 13.79 -2.46
C ALA A 63 2.31 14.04 -2.27
N SER A 64 2.68 15.24 -1.80
CA SER A 64 4.08 15.58 -1.52
C SER A 64 4.69 14.74 -0.40
N ARG A 65 3.94 14.54 0.70
CA ARG A 65 4.36 13.72 1.83
C ARG A 65 4.50 12.25 1.47
N LEU A 66 3.57 11.73 0.66
CA LEU A 66 3.62 10.37 0.12
C LEU A 66 4.87 10.18 -0.74
N ALA A 67 5.14 11.12 -1.65
CA ALA A 67 6.33 11.05 -2.50
C ALA A 67 7.63 11.08 -1.69
N ALA A 68 7.70 11.89 -0.62
CA ALA A 68 8.85 11.91 0.28
C ALA A 68 9.03 10.60 1.07
N ALA A 69 7.93 10.02 1.56
CA ALA A 69 7.95 8.73 2.26
C ALA A 69 8.43 7.58 1.36
N LEU A 70 7.96 7.54 0.11
CA LEU A 70 8.36 6.52 -0.87
C LEU A 70 9.85 6.64 -1.23
N ARG A 71 10.37 7.86 -1.44
CA ARG A 71 11.81 8.09 -1.70
C ARG A 71 12.69 7.70 -0.51
N ARG A 72 12.23 7.88 0.72
CA ARG A 72 13.00 7.44 1.90
C ARG A 72 13.07 5.92 2.05
N SER A 73 12.09 5.19 1.49
CA SER A 73 12.05 3.73 1.53
C SER A 73 12.79 3.08 0.36
N GLY A 74 12.78 3.70 -0.81
CA GLY A 74 13.62 3.33 -1.95
C GLY A 74 14.91 4.13 -1.85
N GLY A 75 15.84 3.67 -1.01
CA GLY A 75 17.12 4.34 -0.78
C GLY A 75 17.70 4.85 -2.09
N ASP A 76 18.13 6.12 -2.06
CA ASP A 76 18.68 6.84 -3.19
C ASP A 76 19.65 5.94 -3.97
N ALA A 77 19.27 5.61 -5.22
CA ALA A 77 20.11 4.94 -6.21
C ALA A 77 20.53 5.97 -7.26
#